data_AF-B3RUS6-F1
#
_entry.id   AF-B3RUS6-F1
#
_cell.length_a   1.000
_cell.length_b   1.000
_cell.length_c   1.000
_cell.angle_alpha   90.00
_cell.angle_beta   90.00
_cell.angle_gamma   90.00
#
_symmetry.space_group_name_H-M   'P 1'
#
loop_
_entity.id
_entity.type
_entity.pdbx_description
1 polymer ?
#
loop_
_entity_poly.entity_id
_entity_poly.type
_entity_poly.pdbx_seq_one_letter_code
_entity_poly.pdbx_strand_id
1 'polypeptide(L)'
;MAGQTIALTKWIDENESSFKPPVCNKLLFGAGQLKIMFVGGPNNRKDYHLEEGEELFYMIRGDMCLNIIEKGKFKSIPIKEGQIFLLPRKIPHSPQRLESTVGLVIERERRMHEMDCLRYYCEDGNSHNNILYERWFHCEDLGCQLAPIIKEYFASEEYKTGKPGKNSIIQDPVFHPDEETTVKEPFSLKEWIDNNRNTVNKQNELMLFSETECQLRIATNCTVKCGSSSEEIWIWIYEGN
;
A
#
# COMPACT_ATOMS: atom_id res chain seq x y z
N MET A 1 -20.60 10.33 -11.32
CA MET A 1 -21.41 9.31 -10.62
C MET A 1 -21.94 9.92 -9.33
N ALA A 2 -23.12 9.51 -8.85
CA ALA A 2 -23.58 9.93 -7.51
C ALA A 2 -22.65 9.33 -6.45
N GLY A 3 -22.32 10.10 -5.40
CA GLY A 3 -21.48 9.61 -4.31
C GLY A 3 -22.13 8.41 -3.63
N GLN A 4 -21.37 7.34 -3.41
CA GLN A 4 -21.84 6.15 -2.70
C GLN A 4 -21.43 6.25 -1.23
N THR A 5 -22.41 6.21 -0.33
CA THR A 5 -22.16 6.14 1.11
C THR A 5 -22.18 4.69 1.58
N ILE A 6 -21.17 4.27 2.34
CA ILE A 6 -21.03 2.92 2.89
C ILE A 6 -20.79 3.01 4.39
N ALA A 7 -21.53 2.23 5.17
CA ALA A 7 -21.24 2.03 6.59
C ALA A 7 -20.02 1.10 6.72
N LEU A 8 -18.83 1.69 6.86
CA LEU A 8 -17.57 0.98 6.68
C LEU A 8 -17.41 -0.24 7.60
N THR A 9 -17.69 -0.10 8.90
CA THR A 9 -17.60 -1.21 9.86
C THR A 9 -18.51 -2.37 9.47
N LYS A 10 -19.76 -2.07 9.09
CA LYS A 10 -20.71 -3.09 8.64
C LYS A 10 -20.23 -3.79 7.37
N TRP A 11 -19.70 -3.03 6.40
CA TRP A 11 -19.16 -3.61 5.18
C TRP A 11 -17.95 -4.52 5.45
N ILE A 12 -17.06 -4.16 6.37
CA ILE A 12 -15.95 -5.01 6.80
C ILE A 12 -16.50 -6.31 7.40
N ASP A 13 -17.42 -6.22 8.36
CA ASP A 13 -17.99 -7.41 9.02
C ASP A 13 -18.70 -8.35 8.02
N GLU A 14 -19.45 -7.79 7.08
CA GLU A 14 -20.12 -8.56 6.01
C GLU A 14 -19.13 -9.23 5.04
N ASN A 15 -17.91 -8.72 4.94
CA ASN A 15 -16.86 -9.22 4.05
C ASN A 15 -15.72 -9.93 4.80
N GLU A 16 -15.90 -10.27 6.07
CA GLU A 16 -14.90 -10.91 6.94
C GLU A 16 -14.22 -12.14 6.30
N SER A 17 -14.98 -12.91 5.51
CA SER A 17 -14.45 -14.08 4.78
C SER A 17 -13.41 -13.73 3.72
N SER A 18 -13.47 -12.53 3.13
CA SER A 18 -12.51 -12.06 2.12
C SER A 18 -11.15 -11.70 2.72
N PHE A 19 -11.10 -11.42 4.02
CA PHE A 19 -9.88 -11.02 4.74
C PHE A 19 -9.07 -12.21 5.25
N LYS A 20 -9.44 -13.43 4.85
CA LYS A 20 -8.76 -14.68 5.21
C LYS A 20 -8.22 -15.36 3.94
N PRO A 21 -7.21 -16.24 4.08
CA PRO A 21 -6.75 -17.06 2.96
C PRO A 21 -7.89 -17.83 2.29
N PRO A 22 -7.85 -18.01 0.96
CA PRO A 22 -6.75 -17.65 0.04
C PRO A 22 -6.84 -16.23 -0.55
N VAL A 23 -7.90 -15.47 -0.25
CA VAL A 23 -8.15 -14.17 -0.91
C VAL A 23 -7.39 -13.04 -0.20
N CYS A 24 -7.50 -12.97 1.13
CA CYS A 24 -6.85 -12.01 2.03
C CYS A 24 -7.12 -10.51 1.74
N ASN A 25 -7.86 -10.13 0.71
CA ASN A 25 -8.13 -8.73 0.38
C ASN A 25 -9.49 -8.55 -0.30
N LYS A 26 -10.01 -7.32 -0.26
CA LYS A 26 -11.19 -6.92 -1.01
C LYS A 26 -11.16 -5.44 -1.35
N LEU A 27 -11.41 -5.10 -2.62
CA LEU A 27 -11.66 -3.73 -3.06
C LEU A 27 -13.03 -3.25 -2.56
N LEU A 28 -13.05 -2.08 -1.91
CA LEU A 28 -14.25 -1.31 -1.62
C LEU A 28 -14.64 -0.46 -2.83
N PHE A 29 -13.66 0.27 -3.38
CA PHE A 29 -13.79 1.09 -4.58
C PHE A 29 -12.55 0.94 -5.45
N GLY A 30 -12.73 0.92 -6.77
CA GLY A 30 -11.62 0.83 -7.71
C GLY A 30 -11.97 1.09 -9.17
N ALA A 31 -13.17 1.63 -9.45
CA ALA A 31 -13.64 1.89 -10.82
C ALA A 31 -13.09 3.19 -11.42
N GLY A 32 -12.34 3.98 -10.64
CA GLY A 32 -11.71 5.20 -11.11
C GLY A 32 -10.28 5.32 -10.60
N GLN A 33 -9.85 6.55 -10.33
CA GLN A 33 -8.47 6.86 -9.96
C GLN A 33 -8.03 6.19 -8.65
N LEU A 34 -8.86 6.18 -7.61
CA LEU A 34 -8.48 5.63 -6.31
C LEU A 34 -8.83 4.15 -6.22
N LYS A 35 -7.86 3.35 -5.75
CA LYS A 35 -8.06 1.95 -5.37
C LYS A 35 -8.08 1.88 -3.86
N ILE A 36 -9.25 1.62 -3.29
CA ILE A 36 -9.47 1.57 -1.85
C ILE A 36 -9.78 0.12 -1.50
N MET A 37 -8.86 -0.51 -0.78
CA MET A 37 -8.96 -1.93 -0.46
C MET A 37 -8.72 -2.19 1.02
N PHE A 38 -9.32 -3.26 1.50
CA PHE A 38 -9.12 -3.77 2.85
C PHE A 38 -8.45 -5.13 2.74
N VAL A 39 -7.38 -5.32 3.51
CA VAL A 39 -6.49 -6.47 3.43
C VAL A 39 -6.35 -7.06 4.82
N GLY A 40 -6.60 -8.37 4.93
CA GLY A 40 -6.41 -9.12 6.16
C GLY A 40 -5.29 -10.15 6.07
N GLY A 41 -5.34 -11.15 6.95
CA GLY A 41 -4.33 -12.18 7.06
C GLY A 41 -4.83 -13.47 7.75
N PRO A 42 -3.94 -14.48 7.88
CA PRO A 42 -2.50 -14.37 7.72
C PRO A 42 -2.06 -14.33 6.25
N ASN A 43 -1.11 -13.46 5.93
CA ASN A 43 -0.49 -13.40 4.61
C ASN A 43 0.96 -12.90 4.78
N ASN A 44 1.91 -13.83 4.75
CA ASN A 44 3.34 -13.54 4.76
C ASN A 44 3.94 -13.93 3.43
N ARG A 45 4.77 -13.05 2.87
CA ARG A 45 5.30 -13.21 1.51
C ARG A 45 6.74 -12.72 1.45
N LYS A 46 7.52 -13.30 0.53
CA LYS A 46 8.94 -12.97 0.34
C LYS A 46 9.19 -12.00 -0.81
N ASP A 47 8.20 -11.83 -1.69
CA ASP A 47 8.30 -10.88 -2.77
C ASP A 47 8.12 -9.45 -2.27
N TYR A 48 8.82 -8.55 -2.96
CA TYR A 48 8.74 -7.12 -2.79
C TYR A 48 8.09 -6.55 -4.04
N HIS A 49 7.02 -5.81 -3.84
CA HIS A 49 6.39 -5.00 -4.86
C HIS A 49 7.09 -3.65 -4.94
N LEU A 50 7.18 -3.12 -6.15
CA LEU A 50 7.81 -1.86 -6.48
C LEU A 50 6.95 -1.15 -7.52
N GLU A 51 6.50 0.06 -7.21
CA GLU A 51 5.66 0.86 -8.09
C GLU A 51 6.06 2.34 -8.09
N GLU A 52 5.53 3.10 -9.04
CA GLU A 52 5.82 4.55 -9.18
C GLU A 52 4.88 5.46 -8.38
N GLY A 53 3.78 4.92 -7.87
CA GLY A 53 2.83 5.59 -6.99
C GLY A 53 3.16 5.47 -5.51
N GLU A 54 2.44 6.20 -4.68
CA GLU A 54 2.48 6.08 -3.22
C GLU A 54 1.39 5.13 -2.71
N GLU A 55 1.64 4.50 -1.55
CA GLU A 55 0.67 3.64 -0.89
C GLU A 55 0.40 4.10 0.55
N LEU A 56 -0.87 4.35 0.86
CA LEU A 56 -1.32 4.67 2.21
C LEU A 56 -1.77 3.40 2.94
N PHE A 57 -1.26 3.19 4.14
CA PHE A 57 -1.64 2.10 5.04
C PHE A 57 -2.29 2.66 6.30
N TYR A 58 -3.40 2.05 6.72
CA TYR A 58 -4.01 2.30 8.03
C TYR A 58 -4.51 1.00 8.65
N MET A 59 -4.05 0.65 9.85
CA MET A 59 -4.48 -0.58 10.51
C MET A 59 -5.74 -0.37 11.34
N ILE A 60 -6.80 -1.11 11.01
CA ILE A 60 -8.10 -1.03 11.67
C ILE A 60 -8.19 -2.04 12.81
N ARG A 61 -7.67 -3.24 12.57
CA ARG A 61 -7.65 -4.34 13.53
C ARG A 61 -6.32 -5.08 13.45
N GLY A 62 -5.66 -5.23 14.58
CA GLY A 62 -4.37 -5.87 14.76
C GLY A 62 -3.21 -5.16 14.07
N ASP A 63 -2.03 -5.76 14.17
CA ASP A 63 -0.78 -5.19 13.69
C ASP A 63 -0.33 -5.85 12.39
N MET A 64 0.40 -5.09 11.56
CA MET A 64 1.15 -5.62 10.43
C MET A 64 2.62 -5.20 10.48
N CYS A 65 3.45 -5.83 9.67
CA CYS A 65 4.80 -5.36 9.40
C CYS A 65 4.96 -5.12 7.91
N LEU A 66 5.49 -3.97 7.51
CA LEU A 66 5.87 -3.70 6.13
C LEU A 66 7.39 -3.81 6.04
N ASN A 67 7.88 -4.88 5.43
CA ASN A 67 9.31 -4.99 5.12
C ASN A 67 9.60 -4.12 3.90
N ILE A 68 10.58 -3.23 3.98
CA ILE A 68 10.96 -2.33 2.90
C ILE A 68 12.47 -2.43 2.62
N ILE A 69 12.89 -1.86 1.49
CA ILE A 69 14.28 -1.56 1.23
C ILE A 69 14.44 -0.04 1.22
N GLU A 70 14.91 0.51 2.34
CA GLU A 70 15.18 1.94 2.52
C GLU A 70 16.67 2.19 2.27
N LYS A 71 17.01 3.04 1.28
CA LYS A 71 18.40 3.40 0.96
C LYS A 71 19.30 2.17 0.76
N GLY A 72 18.74 1.18 0.06
CA GLY A 72 19.41 -0.10 -0.18
C GLY A 72 19.54 -1.04 1.02
N LYS A 73 18.84 -0.78 2.13
CA LYS A 73 18.88 -1.62 3.33
C LYS A 73 17.51 -2.17 3.65
N PHE A 74 17.46 -3.48 3.93
CA PHE A 74 16.26 -4.12 4.45
C PHE A 74 15.90 -3.51 5.80
N LYS A 75 14.65 -3.07 5.93
CA LYS A 75 14.10 -2.48 7.15
C LYS A 75 12.68 -3.02 7.34
N SER A 76 12.33 -3.38 8.57
CA SER A 76 10.97 -3.79 8.92
C SER A 76 10.27 -2.62 9.61
N ILE A 77 9.09 -2.24 9.12
CA ILE A 77 8.27 -1.15 9.65
C ILE A 77 7.02 -1.75 10.32
N PRO A 78 6.97 -1.84 11.66
CA PRO A 78 5.75 -2.25 12.36
C PRO A 78 4.69 -1.15 12.23
N ILE A 79 3.50 -1.51 11.74
CA ILE A 79 2.33 -0.63 11.67
C ILE A 79 1.29 -1.24 12.59
N LYS A 80 1.11 -0.63 13.75
CA LYS A 80 0.21 -1.12 14.81
C LYS A 80 -1.23 -0.72 14.54
N GLU A 81 -2.17 -1.40 15.17
CA GLU A 81 -3.58 -1.02 15.19
C GLU A 81 -3.76 0.49 15.48
N GLY A 82 -4.57 1.17 14.68
CA GLY A 82 -4.83 2.61 14.75
C GLY A 82 -3.72 3.50 14.19
N GLN A 83 -2.59 2.95 13.75
CA GLN A 83 -1.54 3.72 13.09
C GLN A 83 -1.81 3.89 11.60
N ILE A 84 -1.40 5.05 11.10
CA ILE A 84 -1.38 5.42 9.69
C ILE A 84 0.07 5.58 9.22
N PHE A 85 0.33 5.22 7.96
CA PHE A 85 1.64 5.25 7.35
C PHE A 85 1.50 5.50 5.84
N LEU A 86 2.33 6.38 5.29
CA LEU A 86 2.39 6.65 3.85
C LEU A 86 3.74 6.18 3.33
N LEU A 87 3.72 5.20 2.43
CA LEU A 87 4.91 4.71 1.74
C LEU A 87 5.21 5.63 0.55
N PRO A 88 6.41 6.25 0.49
CA PRO A 88 6.83 7.00 -0.69
C PRO A 88 6.94 6.10 -1.93
N ARG A 89 6.81 6.73 -3.10
CA ARG A 89 6.99 6.06 -4.39
C ARG A 89 8.33 5.34 -4.52
N LYS A 90 8.35 4.30 -5.36
CA LYS A 90 9.58 3.59 -5.77
C LYS A 90 10.37 2.95 -4.63
N ILE A 91 9.74 2.70 -3.48
CA ILE A 91 10.32 1.93 -2.38
C ILE A 91 9.88 0.46 -2.50
N PRO A 92 10.81 -0.50 -2.70
CA PRO A 92 10.47 -1.91 -2.69
C PRO A 92 9.90 -2.29 -1.32
N HIS A 93 8.74 -2.94 -1.29
CA HIS A 93 8.05 -3.25 -0.05
C HIS A 93 7.33 -4.61 -0.10
N SER A 94 7.23 -5.26 1.05
CA SER A 94 6.71 -6.63 1.22
C SER A 94 5.82 -6.68 2.48
N PRO A 95 4.49 -6.55 2.32
CA PRO A 95 3.56 -6.57 3.44
C PRO A 95 3.48 -7.94 4.13
N GLN A 96 3.58 -7.95 5.46
CA GLN A 96 3.44 -9.13 6.32
C GLN A 96 2.25 -8.93 7.25
N ARG A 97 1.23 -9.77 7.11
CA ARG A 97 -0.03 -9.66 7.86
C ARG A 97 -0.26 -10.89 8.72
N LEU A 98 -0.58 -10.65 9.99
CA LEU A 98 -0.94 -11.69 10.95
C LEU A 98 -2.40 -12.11 10.80
N GLU A 99 -2.77 -13.22 11.43
CA GLU A 99 -4.14 -13.69 11.48
C GLU A 99 -5.08 -12.69 12.17
N SER A 100 -6.34 -12.65 11.75
CA SER A 100 -7.39 -11.78 12.32
C SER A 100 -7.09 -10.28 12.25
N THR A 101 -6.25 -9.86 11.31
CA THR A 101 -5.97 -8.44 11.04
C THR A 101 -6.85 -7.89 9.93
N VAL A 102 -7.09 -6.58 9.93
CA VAL A 102 -7.66 -5.83 8.81
C VAL A 102 -6.98 -4.47 8.72
N GLY A 103 -6.40 -4.17 7.57
CA GLY A 103 -5.84 -2.86 7.25
C GLY A 103 -6.44 -2.29 5.97
N LEU A 104 -6.62 -0.98 5.96
CA LEU A 104 -6.90 -0.18 4.78
C LEU A 104 -5.59 0.03 4.00
N VAL A 105 -5.66 -0.15 2.69
CA VAL A 105 -4.64 0.28 1.72
C VAL A 105 -5.31 1.19 0.70
N ILE A 106 -4.71 2.34 0.43
CA ILE A 106 -5.10 3.22 -0.67
C ILE A 106 -3.90 3.44 -1.59
N GLU A 107 -4.12 3.12 -2.86
CA GLU A 107 -3.21 3.40 -3.98
C GLU A 107 -4.02 4.06 -5.10
N ARG A 108 -3.38 4.31 -6.25
CA ARG A 108 -4.07 4.85 -7.43
C ARG A 108 -3.84 4.04 -8.69
N GLU A 109 -4.77 4.20 -9.63
CA GLU A 109 -4.62 3.78 -11.02
C GLU A 109 -3.26 4.23 -11.58
N ARG A 110 -2.59 3.33 -12.29
CA ARG A 110 -1.32 3.63 -12.95
C ARG A 110 -1.57 4.50 -14.17
N ARG A 111 -0.65 5.43 -14.43
CA ARG A 111 -0.60 6.14 -15.72
C ARG A 111 -0.12 5.15 -16.78
N MET A 112 -0.50 5.36 -18.04
CA MET A 112 -0.15 4.45 -19.15
C MET A 112 1.35 4.16 -19.32
N HIS A 113 2.23 5.04 -18.83
CA HIS A 113 3.69 4.86 -18.90
C HIS A 113 4.29 4.26 -17.62
N GLU A 114 3.52 4.18 -16.55
CA GLU A 114 4.01 3.67 -15.27
C GLU A 114 4.02 2.15 -15.26
N MET A 115 5.02 1.62 -14.58
CA MET A 115 5.24 0.19 -14.48
C MET A 115 5.32 -0.25 -13.01
N ASP A 116 4.92 -1.49 -12.79
CA ASP A 116 5.10 -2.18 -11.53
C ASP A 116 6.14 -3.29 -11.71
N CYS A 117 6.78 -3.65 -10.61
CA CYS A 117 7.72 -4.75 -10.56
C CYS A 117 7.48 -5.60 -9.33
N LEU A 118 7.52 -6.92 -9.52
CA LEU A 118 7.57 -7.88 -8.41
C LEU A 118 8.97 -8.49 -8.36
N ARG A 119 9.62 -8.40 -7.20
CA ARG A 119 11.00 -8.84 -6.97
C ARG A 119 11.11 -9.87 -5.87
N TYR A 120 12.00 -10.83 -6.03
CA TYR A 120 12.52 -11.68 -4.97
C TYR A 120 14.01 -11.43 -4.81
N TYR A 121 14.53 -11.55 -3.59
CA TYR A 121 15.94 -11.35 -3.26
C TYR A 121 16.57 -12.64 -2.76
N CYS A 122 17.87 -12.80 -2.97
CA CYS A 122 18.62 -13.95 -2.48
C CYS A 122 18.68 -13.97 -0.95
N GLU A 123 18.54 -15.15 -0.33
CA GLU A 123 18.50 -15.30 1.14
C GLU A 123 19.85 -15.00 1.84
N ASP A 124 20.95 -15.04 1.09
CA ASP A 124 22.32 -14.78 1.57
C ASP A 124 22.66 -13.28 1.63
N GLY A 125 21.82 -12.43 1.05
CA GLY A 125 22.17 -11.06 0.72
C GLY A 125 21.73 -10.05 1.79
N ASN A 126 22.67 -9.58 2.60
CA ASN A 126 22.55 -8.30 3.35
C ASN A 126 22.55 -7.06 2.41
N SER A 127 22.27 -7.23 1.12
CA SER A 127 22.41 -6.23 0.07
C SER A 127 21.22 -6.28 -0.88
N HIS A 128 20.54 -5.14 -1.03
CA HIS A 128 19.45 -4.89 -1.99
C HIS A 128 19.83 -5.16 -3.46
N ASN A 129 21.12 -5.24 -3.78
CA ASN A 129 21.59 -5.46 -5.15
C ASN A 129 21.58 -6.94 -5.57
N ASN A 130 21.26 -7.87 -4.65
CA ASN A 130 21.19 -9.29 -4.96
C ASN A 130 19.76 -9.73 -5.30
N ILE A 131 19.23 -9.22 -6.41
CA ILE A 131 17.91 -9.61 -6.94
C ILE A 131 18.01 -11.05 -7.44
N LEU A 132 17.13 -11.92 -6.92
CA LEU A 132 17.02 -13.31 -7.36
C LEU A 132 16.18 -13.42 -8.65
N TYR A 133 15.05 -12.71 -8.66
CA TYR A 133 14.06 -12.79 -9.72
C TYR A 133 13.24 -11.50 -9.76
N GLU A 134 12.94 -10.99 -10.95
CA GLU A 134 12.02 -9.89 -11.13
C GLU A 134 11.13 -10.02 -12.37
N ARG A 135 9.92 -9.45 -12.30
CA ARG A 135 9.01 -9.29 -13.44
C ARG A 135 8.41 -7.90 -13.41
N TRP A 136 8.50 -7.23 -14.55
CA TRP A 136 7.95 -5.91 -14.79
C TRP A 136 6.67 -6.01 -15.60
N PHE A 137 5.65 -5.25 -15.24
CA PHE A 137 4.35 -5.26 -15.90
C PHE A 137 3.64 -3.91 -15.74
N HIS A 138 2.77 -3.57 -16.69
CA HIS A 138 1.81 -2.49 -16.49
C HIS A 138 0.66 -3.02 -15.64
N CYS A 139 0.37 -2.35 -14.52
CA CYS A 139 -0.62 -2.79 -13.55
C CYS A 139 -2.00 -2.18 -13.84
N GLU A 140 -2.96 -3.02 -14.23
CA GLU A 140 -4.38 -2.69 -14.40
C GLU A 140 -5.23 -3.33 -13.28
N ASP A 141 -4.90 -4.57 -12.91
CA ASP A 141 -5.47 -5.31 -11.77
C ASP A 141 -4.35 -6.07 -11.05
N LEU A 142 -3.83 -5.44 -10.00
CA LEU A 142 -2.70 -5.95 -9.23
C LEU A 142 -2.97 -7.36 -8.70
N GLY A 143 -4.16 -7.61 -8.15
CA GLY A 143 -4.52 -8.90 -7.56
C GLY A 143 -4.51 -10.03 -8.60
N CYS A 144 -5.10 -9.79 -9.77
CA CYS A 144 -5.15 -10.76 -10.86
C CYS A 144 -3.78 -10.97 -11.52
N GLN A 145 -2.97 -9.93 -11.65
CA GLN A 145 -1.68 -9.97 -12.36
C GLN A 145 -0.52 -10.52 -11.50
N LEU A 146 -0.57 -10.34 -10.17
CA LEU A 146 0.46 -10.88 -9.29
C LEU A 146 0.42 -12.40 -9.18
N ALA A 147 -0.76 -13.01 -9.12
CA ALA A 147 -0.92 -14.46 -8.97
C ALA A 147 -0.15 -15.30 -10.01
N PRO A 148 -0.25 -15.04 -11.33
CA PRO A 148 0.54 -15.77 -12.31
C PRO A 148 2.05 -15.52 -12.20
N ILE A 149 2.49 -14.31 -11.87
CA ILE A 149 3.93 -13.98 -11.68
C ILE A 149 4.51 -14.75 -10.49
N ILE A 150 3.79 -14.79 -9.38
CA ILE A 150 4.17 -15.54 -8.17
C ILE A 150 4.25 -17.04 -8.50
N LYS A 151 3.26 -17.57 -9.24
CA LYS A 151 3.27 -18.96 -9.68
C LYS A 151 4.45 -19.28 -10.60
N GLU A 152 4.80 -18.37 -11.51
CA GLU A 152 5.98 -18.49 -12.38
C GLU A 152 7.26 -18.58 -11.55
N TYR A 153 7.45 -17.69 -10.57
CA TYR A 153 8.60 -17.71 -9.68
C TYR A 153 8.73 -19.04 -8.93
N PHE A 154 7.67 -19.52 -8.30
CA PHE A 154 7.73 -20.79 -7.55
C PHE A 154 7.98 -22.02 -8.44
N ALA A 155 7.76 -21.91 -9.76
CA ALA A 155 8.09 -22.95 -10.73
C ALA A 155 9.51 -22.81 -11.33
N SER A 156 10.20 -21.70 -11.06
CA SER A 156 11.44 -21.31 -11.74
C SER A 156 12.68 -22.01 -11.18
N GLU A 157 13.79 -21.97 -11.94
CA GLU A 157 15.08 -22.50 -11.47
C GLU A 157 15.70 -21.59 -10.39
N GLU A 158 15.42 -20.29 -10.42
CA GLU A 158 15.85 -19.34 -9.41
C GLU A 158 15.29 -19.71 -8.03
N TYR A 159 14.00 -20.06 -7.95
CA TYR A 159 13.41 -20.56 -6.70
C TYR A 159 14.04 -21.89 -6.24
N LYS A 160 14.30 -22.82 -7.17
CA LYS A 160 14.89 -24.13 -6.84
C LYS A 160 16.34 -24.04 -6.39
N THR A 161 17.12 -23.14 -6.98
CA THR A 161 18.57 -23.07 -6.79
C THR A 161 19.00 -21.94 -5.85
N GLY A 162 18.14 -20.96 -5.61
CA GLY A 162 18.46 -19.73 -4.88
C GLY A 162 19.46 -18.83 -5.61
N LYS A 163 19.65 -19.02 -6.92
CA LYS A 163 20.63 -18.27 -7.72
C LYS A 163 19.95 -17.53 -8.87
N PRO A 164 20.35 -16.28 -9.18
CA PRO A 164 19.82 -15.57 -10.33
C PRO A 164 20.14 -16.29 -11.64
N GLY A 165 19.15 -16.40 -12.52
CA GLY A 165 19.28 -16.90 -13.88
C GLY A 165 19.58 -15.79 -14.89
N LYS A 166 19.93 -16.17 -16.12
CA LYS A 166 20.28 -15.21 -17.18
C LYS A 166 19.18 -14.19 -17.49
N ASN A 167 17.92 -14.61 -17.37
CA ASN A 167 16.74 -13.80 -17.68
C ASN A 167 15.94 -13.44 -16.41
N SER A 168 16.51 -13.66 -15.22
CA SER A 168 15.79 -13.37 -13.96
C SER A 168 15.89 -11.91 -13.55
N ILE A 169 16.82 -11.14 -14.14
CA ILE A 169 17.07 -9.73 -13.87
C ILE A 169 17.07 -8.95 -15.19
N ILE A 170 16.38 -7.82 -15.26
CA ILE A 170 16.46 -6.90 -16.40
C ILE A 170 17.68 -6.01 -16.22
N GLN A 171 18.52 -5.93 -17.26
CA GLN A 171 19.76 -5.13 -17.19
C GLN A 171 19.51 -3.62 -17.18
N ASP A 172 18.44 -3.18 -17.83
CA ASP A 172 18.04 -1.77 -17.94
C ASP A 172 16.57 -1.64 -17.48
N PRO A 173 16.31 -1.47 -16.17
CA PRO A 173 14.95 -1.40 -15.65
C PRO A 173 14.28 -0.07 -16.04
N VAL A 174 12.95 -0.09 -16.15
CA VAL A 174 12.16 1.10 -16.53
C VAL A 174 12.38 2.27 -15.57
N PHE A 175 12.59 1.97 -14.29
CA PHE A 175 13.12 2.90 -13.30
C PHE A 175 13.90 2.17 -12.21
N HIS A 176 14.68 2.92 -11.43
CA HIS A 176 15.41 2.42 -10.27
C HIS A 176 14.63 2.70 -8.97
N PRO A 177 14.73 1.82 -7.95
CA PRO A 177 14.26 2.10 -6.61
C PRO A 177 14.75 3.45 -6.09
N ASP A 178 13.95 4.10 -5.25
CA ASP A 178 14.38 5.29 -4.52
C ASP A 178 15.38 4.89 -3.42
N GLU A 179 16.60 5.38 -3.53
CA GLU A 179 17.70 5.14 -2.59
C GLU A 179 18.06 6.39 -1.75
N GLU A 180 17.32 7.50 -1.92
CA GLU A 180 17.60 8.80 -1.30
C GLU A 180 16.62 9.13 -0.17
N THR A 181 15.36 8.72 -0.31
CA THR A 181 14.30 9.03 0.65
C THR A 181 14.48 8.26 1.96
N THR A 182 14.37 8.97 3.09
CA THR A 182 14.16 8.34 4.39
C THR A 182 12.66 8.21 4.62
N VAL A 183 12.20 6.99 4.86
CA VAL A 183 10.79 6.68 5.12
C VAL A 183 10.43 7.11 6.53
N LYS A 184 9.33 7.87 6.65
CA LYS A 184 8.81 8.35 7.95
C LYS A 184 8.20 7.20 8.73
N GLU A 185 8.29 7.22 10.05
CA GLU A 185 7.71 6.17 10.90
C GLU A 185 6.17 6.28 10.94
N PRO A 186 5.45 5.15 11.08
CA PRO A 186 4.00 5.14 11.34
C PRO A 186 3.65 5.86 12.64
N PHE A 187 2.48 6.49 12.69
CA PHE A 187 2.02 7.18 13.89
C PHE A 187 0.53 6.97 14.14
N SER A 188 0.10 7.10 15.40
CA SER A 188 -1.30 6.94 15.78
C SER A 188 -2.15 8.07 15.17
N LEU A 189 -3.11 7.70 14.32
CA LEU A 189 -4.02 8.68 13.71
C LEU A 189 -4.84 9.40 14.78
N LYS A 190 -5.33 8.65 15.77
CA LYS A 190 -6.12 9.21 16.87
C LYS A 190 -5.32 10.24 17.68
N GLU A 191 -4.10 9.91 18.08
CA GLU A 191 -3.26 10.83 18.84
C GLU A 191 -2.93 12.08 18.02
N TRP A 192 -2.65 11.92 16.72
CA TRP A 192 -2.45 13.06 15.84
C TRP A 192 -3.69 13.96 15.79
N ILE A 193 -4.88 13.38 15.63
CA ILE A 193 -6.15 14.14 15.62
C ILE A 193 -6.34 14.86 16.96
N ASP A 194 -6.18 14.17 18.08
CA ASP A 194 -6.36 14.74 19.42
C ASP A 194 -5.40 15.90 19.69
N ASN A 195 -4.13 15.76 19.30
CA ASN A 195 -3.12 16.80 19.44
C ASN A 195 -3.38 18.02 18.54
N ASN A 196 -4.05 17.84 17.40
CA ASN A 196 -4.33 18.89 16.44
C ASN A 196 -5.78 19.39 16.47
N ARG A 197 -6.64 18.85 17.35
CA ARG A 197 -8.09 19.08 17.37
C ARG A 197 -8.45 20.56 17.43
N ASN A 198 -7.74 21.34 18.25
CA ASN A 198 -7.95 22.79 18.36
C ASN A 198 -7.63 23.53 17.06
N THR A 199 -6.58 23.12 16.35
CA THR A 199 -6.18 23.71 15.07
C THR A 199 -7.18 23.35 13.99
N VAL A 200 -7.55 22.07 13.88
CA VAL A 200 -8.56 21.57 12.93
C VAL A 200 -9.90 22.29 13.15
N ASN A 201 -10.36 22.46 14.39
CA ASN A 201 -11.60 23.19 14.69
C ASN A 201 -11.55 24.68 14.35
N LYS A 202 -10.38 25.32 14.45
CA LYS A 202 -10.20 26.74 14.10
C LYS A 202 -10.09 26.95 12.59
N GLN A 203 -9.47 26.02 11.87
CA GLN A 203 -9.16 26.12 10.45
C GLN A 203 -10.13 25.35 9.56
N ASN A 204 -11.05 24.57 10.15
CA ASN A 204 -11.94 23.58 9.54
C ASN A 204 -11.25 22.40 8.84
N GLU A 205 -9.99 22.52 8.45
CA GLU A 205 -9.18 21.42 7.93
C GLU A 205 -7.70 21.58 8.28
N LEU A 206 -6.97 20.47 8.29
CA LEU A 206 -5.52 20.43 8.40
C LEU A 206 -4.97 19.26 7.57
N MET A 207 -3.92 19.53 6.79
CA MET A 207 -3.24 18.49 6.00
C MET A 207 -2.48 17.55 6.94
N LEU A 208 -2.72 16.25 6.81
CA LEU A 208 -1.94 15.20 7.46
C LEU A 208 -0.70 14.87 6.62
N PHE A 209 -0.92 14.66 5.32
CA PHE A 209 0.13 14.47 4.32
C PHE A 209 -0.01 15.56 3.26
N SER A 210 0.99 16.43 3.19
CA SER A 210 1.12 17.50 2.19
C SER A 210 2.30 17.20 1.27
N GLU A 211 2.36 17.87 0.11
CA GLU A 211 3.47 17.76 -0.86
C GLU A 211 3.77 16.34 -1.32
N THR A 212 2.75 15.49 -1.25
CA THR A 212 2.75 14.07 -1.63
C THR A 212 1.68 13.87 -2.69
N GLU A 213 1.78 12.74 -3.39
CA GLU A 213 0.77 12.36 -4.36
C GLU A 213 -0.54 11.97 -3.66
N CYS A 214 -0.44 11.25 -2.55
CA CYS A 214 -1.54 10.94 -1.65
C CYS A 214 -1.78 12.11 -0.68
N GLN A 215 -2.63 13.05 -1.07
CA GLN A 215 -3.04 14.13 -0.19
C GLN A 215 -4.10 13.65 0.80
N LEU A 216 -3.75 13.64 2.09
CA LEU A 216 -4.69 13.36 3.18
C LEU A 216 -4.88 14.59 4.05
N ARG A 217 -6.14 14.93 4.32
CA ARG A 217 -6.52 16.01 5.24
C ARG A 217 -7.53 15.53 6.26
N ILE A 218 -7.44 16.08 7.47
CA ILE A 218 -8.45 15.92 8.51
C ILE A 218 -9.29 17.19 8.54
N ALA A 219 -10.61 17.03 8.43
CA ALA A 219 -11.54 18.15 8.36
C ALA A 219 -12.70 17.99 9.35
N THR A 220 -13.25 19.13 9.78
CA THR A 220 -14.40 19.24 10.68
C THR A 220 -15.33 20.34 10.19
N ASN A 221 -16.64 20.19 10.36
CA ASN A 221 -17.66 21.14 9.90
C ASN A 221 -17.50 21.58 8.43
N CYS A 222 -16.94 20.71 7.59
CA CYS A 222 -16.59 21.05 6.22
C CYS A 222 -17.71 20.67 5.24
N THR A 223 -17.84 21.43 4.16
CA THR A 223 -18.65 21.06 3.00
C THR A 223 -17.71 20.75 1.85
N VAL A 224 -17.62 19.49 1.45
CA VAL A 224 -16.85 19.11 0.26
C VAL A 224 -17.70 19.36 -0.97
N LYS A 225 -17.32 20.37 -1.76
CA LYS A 225 -17.89 20.58 -3.08
C LYS A 225 -17.08 19.78 -4.08
N CYS A 226 -17.73 18.87 -4.81
CA CYS A 226 -17.13 18.23 -5.97
C CYS A 226 -16.83 19.34 -6.99
N GLY A 227 -15.55 19.69 -7.13
CA GLY A 227 -15.10 20.72 -8.08
C GLY A 227 -15.11 20.20 -9.52
N SER A 228 -14.65 21.02 -10.45
CA SER A 228 -14.39 20.62 -11.85
C SER A 228 -13.07 19.86 -12.02
N SER A 229 -12.37 19.52 -10.93
CA SER A 229 -11.14 18.75 -10.99
C SER A 229 -11.45 17.28 -11.33
N SER A 230 -10.57 16.65 -12.09
CA SER A 230 -10.66 15.23 -12.45
C SER A 230 -10.23 14.28 -11.33
N GLU A 231 -10.04 14.81 -10.12
CA GLU A 231 -9.51 14.07 -8.98
C GLU A 231 -10.64 13.36 -8.22
N GLU A 232 -10.40 12.09 -7.87
CA GLU A 232 -11.32 11.37 -7.00
C GLU A 232 -11.03 11.68 -5.53
N ILE A 233 -12.10 11.90 -4.76
CA ILE A 233 -12.03 12.16 -3.34
C ILE A 233 -12.79 11.05 -2.63
N TRP A 234 -12.11 10.37 -1.71
CA TRP A 234 -12.75 9.49 -0.74
C TRP A 234 -12.85 10.18 0.61
N ILE A 235 -14.04 10.18 1.18
CA ILE A 235 -14.33 10.79 2.47
C ILE A 235 -14.67 9.67 3.45
N TRP A 236 -13.93 9.62 4.54
CA TRP A 236 -14.23 8.74 5.66
C TRP A 236 -14.62 9.58 6.87
N ILE A 237 -15.87 9.41 7.33
CA ILE A 237 -16.32 9.97 8.60
C ILE A 237 -15.69 9.17 9.72
N TYR A 238 -14.61 9.71 10.29
CA TYR A 238 -13.85 9.07 11.35
C TYR A 238 -14.52 9.22 12.73
N GLU A 239 -15.07 10.41 13.01
CA GLU A 239 -15.84 10.73 14.21
C GLU A 239 -17.08 11.56 13.81
N GLY A 240 -18.23 11.30 14.43
CA GLY A 240 -19.46 12.07 14.20
C GLY A 240 -20.37 11.49 13.11
N ASN A 241 -21.23 12.35 12.55
CA ASN A 241 -22.28 12.03 11.57
C ASN A 241 -22.20 12.94 10.34
#